data_AF-A0AA46ZDU9-F1
#
_entry.id   AF-A0AA46ZDU9-F1
#
_cell.length_a   1.000
_cell.length_b   1.000
_cell.length_c   1.000
_cell.angle_alpha   90.00
_cell.angle_beta   90.00
_cell.angle_gamma   90.00
#
_symmetry.space_group_name_H-M   'P 1'
#
loop_
_entity.id
_entity.type
_entity.pdbx_description
1 polymer ?
#
loop_
_entity_poly.entity_id
_entity_poly.type
_entity_poly.pdbx_seq_one_letter_code
_entity_poly.pdbx_strand_id
1 'polypeptide(L)' 'MDAEELTSLAASTADEDPLTGLSSVARLRAETERVEAVLVRRARNNGATWPQIAAALGVSKQAVHKKHSGRGLSGRRS' A
#
# COMPACT_ATOMS: atom_id res chain seq x y z
N MET A 1 6.98 10.64 -2.83
CA MET A 1 7.75 10.10 -3.94
C MET A 1 7.16 10.67 -5.22
N ASP A 2 7.98 11.23 -6.11
CA ASP A 2 7.51 11.58 -7.44
C ASP A 2 7.53 10.35 -8.38
N ALA A 3 7.06 10.52 -9.62
CA ALA A 3 6.95 9.41 -10.56
C ALA A 3 8.31 8.88 -11.03
N GLU A 4 9.33 9.73 -11.07
CA GLU A 4 10.69 9.37 -11.50
C GLU A 4 11.37 8.54 -10.42
N GLU A 5 11.27 8.96 -9.15
CA GLU A 5 11.76 8.23 -7.99
C GLU A 5 11.07 6.86 -7.83
N LEU A 6 9.76 6.78 -8.08
CA LEU A 6 9.02 5.50 -8.11
C LEU A 6 9.56 4.56 -9.20
N THR A 7 9.82 5.09 -10.40
CA THR A 7 10.30 4.30 -11.54
C THR A 7 11.72 3.80 -11.31
N SER A 8 12.59 4.66 -10.77
CA SER A 8 13.96 4.29 -10.37
C SER A 8 13.94 3.18 -9.32
N LEU A 9 13.12 3.33 -8.28
CA LEU A 9 12.98 2.32 -7.24
C LEU A 9 12.42 0.98 -7.77
N ALA A 10 11.51 1.02 -8.74
CA ALA A 10 11.02 -0.17 -9.43
C ALA A 10 12.14 -0.84 -10.25
N ALA A 11 12.98 -0.08 -10.94
CA ALA A 11 14.13 -0.61 -11.67
C ALA A 11 15.14 -1.29 -10.72
N SER A 12 15.40 -0.71 -9.54
CA SER A 12 16.28 -1.30 -8.52
C SER A 12 15.79 -2.63 -7.95
N THR A 13 14.55 -3.07 -8.24
CA THR A 13 14.09 -4.42 -7.86
C THR A 13 14.74 -5.54 -8.65
N ALA A 14 15.33 -5.22 -9.81
CA ALA A 14 16.06 -6.15 -10.68
C ALA A 14 17.59 -6.07 -10.51
N ASP A 15 18.05 -5.48 -9.40
CA ASP A 15 19.47 -5.40 -9.07
C ASP A 15 20.11 -6.80 -8.97
N GLU A 16 21.39 -6.89 -9.32
CA GLU A 16 22.15 -8.15 -9.22
C GLU A 16 22.32 -8.60 -7.76
N ASP A 17 22.34 -7.65 -6.81
CA ASP A 17 22.29 -7.94 -5.38
C ASP A 17 20.84 -8.10 -4.90
N PRO A 18 20.42 -9.32 -4.48
CA PRO A 18 19.06 -9.56 -4.00
C PRO A 18 18.68 -8.73 -2.78
N LEU A 19 19.63 -8.32 -1.94
CA LEU A 19 19.33 -7.49 -0.76
C LEU A 19 18.95 -6.07 -1.16
N THR A 20 19.62 -5.51 -2.17
CA THR A 20 19.27 -4.22 -2.78
C THR A 20 17.87 -4.28 -3.42
N GLY A 21 17.58 -5.35 -4.15
CA GLY A 21 16.25 -5.58 -4.71
C GLY A 21 15.15 -5.66 -3.64
N LEU A 22 15.38 -6.41 -2.56
CA LEU A 22 14.43 -6.54 -1.45
C LEU A 22 14.21 -5.22 -0.69
N SER A 23 15.26 -4.43 -0.48
CA SER A 23 15.15 -3.09 0.10
C SER A 23 14.26 -2.18 -0.74
N SER A 24 14.42 -2.24 -2.07
CA SER A 24 13.61 -1.48 -3.02
C SER A 24 12.14 -1.90 -3.00
N VAL A 25 11.87 -3.22 -2.98
CA VAL A 25 10.52 -3.78 -2.81
C VAL A 25 9.89 -3.33 -1.49
N ALA A 26 10.66 -3.33 -0.38
CA ALA A 26 10.15 -2.89 0.91
C ALA A 26 9.72 -1.42 0.88
N ARG A 27 10.50 -0.55 0.24
CA ARG A 27 10.16 0.87 0.08
C ARG A 27 8.95 1.08 -0.84
N LEU A 28 8.82 0.32 -1.93
CA LEU A 28 7.63 0.35 -2.80
C LEU A 28 6.36 -0.09 -2.06
N ARG A 29 6.44 -1.11 -1.21
CA ARG A 29 5.32 -1.56 -0.38
C ARG A 29 4.87 -0.47 0.58
N ALA A 30 5.81 0.17 1.28
CA ALA A 30 5.50 1.27 2.19
C ALA A 30 4.82 2.45 1.49
N GLU A 31 5.30 2.82 0.29
CA GLU A 31 4.69 3.90 -0.48
C GLU A 31 3.30 3.52 -1.01
N THR A 32 3.13 2.28 -1.47
CA THR A 32 1.83 1.75 -1.89
C THR A 32 0.83 1.76 -0.74
N GLU A 33 1.23 1.34 0.46
CA GLU A 33 0.39 1.39 1.66
C GLU A 33 -0.03 2.81 2.03
N ARG A 34 0.91 3.78 1.91
CA ARG A 34 0.63 5.20 2.15
C ARG A 34 -0.41 5.74 1.16
N VAL A 35 -0.23 5.48 -0.13
CA VAL A 35 -1.16 5.91 -1.19
C VAL A 35 -2.51 5.23 -1.03
N GLU A 36 -2.55 3.93 -0.77
CA GLU A 36 -3.77 3.17 -0.50
C GLU A 36 -4.56 3.78 0.65
N ALA A 37 -3.93 4.09 1.79
CA ALA A 37 -4.61 4.71 2.93
C ALA A 37 -5.25 6.07 2.58
N VAL A 38 -4.56 6.89 1.78
CA VAL A 38 -5.11 8.17 1.29
C VAL A 38 -6.32 7.94 0.37
N LEU A 39 -6.22 6.99 -0.56
CA LEU A 39 -7.29 6.66 -1.49
C LEU A 39 -8.51 6.07 -0.78
N VAL A 40 -8.31 5.15 0.18
CA VAL A 40 -9.38 4.57 1.01
C VAL A 40 -10.10 5.68 1.78
N ARG A 41 -9.37 6.59 2.43
CA ARG A 41 -9.98 7.73 3.12
C ARG A 41 -10.79 8.61 2.18
N ARG A 42 -10.24 8.95 1.00
CA ARG A 42 -10.95 9.73 -0.01
C ARG A 42 -12.21 9.02 -0.51
N ALA A 43 -12.13 7.72 -0.78
CA ALA A 43 -13.27 6.91 -1.19
C ALA A 43 -14.37 6.90 -0.11
N ARG A 44 -13.99 6.71 1.16
CA ARG A 44 -14.93 6.78 2.30
C ARG A 44 -15.58 8.16 2.41
N ASN A 45 -14.82 9.24 2.28
CA ASN A 45 -15.35 10.62 2.30
C ASN A 45 -16.31 10.90 1.13
N ASN A 46 -16.10 10.25 -0.02
CA ASN A 46 -16.97 10.34 -1.18
C ASN A 46 -18.17 9.36 -1.12
N GLY A 47 -18.42 8.72 0.02
CA GLY A 47 -19.57 7.83 0.22
C GLY A 47 -19.38 6.40 -0.27
N ALA A 48 -18.19 6.01 -0.76
CA ALA A 48 -17.94 4.64 -1.18
C ALA A 48 -18.06 3.68 0.01
N THR A 49 -18.78 2.58 -0.20
CA THR A 49 -18.99 1.53 0.83
C THR A 49 -17.75 0.64 0.98
N TRP A 50 -17.58 0.02 2.15
CA TRP A 50 -16.49 -0.93 2.38
C TRP A 50 -16.43 -2.09 1.37
N PRO A 51 -17.55 -2.70 0.94
CA PRO A 51 -17.55 -3.67 -0.15
C PRO A 51 -16.98 -3.13 -1.47
N GLN A 52 -17.31 -1.90 -1.86
CA GLN A 52 -16.80 -1.28 -3.09
C GLN A 52 -15.28 -1.07 -3.02
N ILE A 53 -14.78 -0.61 -1.88
CA ILE A 53 -13.34 -0.42 -1.65
C ILE A 53 -12.62 -1.78 -1.67
N ALA A 54 -13.19 -2.80 -1.03
CA ALA A 54 -12.61 -4.14 -1.01
C ALA A 54 -12.56 -4.77 -2.41
N ALA A 55 -13.63 -4.61 -3.21
CA ALA A 55 -13.65 -5.03 -4.60
C ALA A 55 -12.56 -4.35 -5.45
N ALA A 56 -12.36 -3.04 -5.28
CA ALA A 56 -11.31 -2.29 -5.98
C ALA A 56 -9.89 -2.73 -5.59
N LEU A 57 -9.68 -3.16 -4.33
CA LEU A 57 -8.40 -3.65 -3.83
C LEU A 57 -8.18 -5.15 -4.06
N GLY A 58 -9.17 -5.88 -4.61
CA GLY A 58 -9.07 -7.33 -4.82
C GLY A 58 -8.99 -8.14 -3.52
N VAL A 59 -9.50 -7.61 -2.41
CA VAL A 59 -9.47 -8.26 -1.09
C VAL A 59 -10.88 -8.41 -0.52
N SER A 60 -11.01 -9.18 0.56
CA SER A 60 -12.30 -9.31 1.24
C SER A 60 -12.66 -8.02 1.99
N LYS A 61 -13.97 -7.76 2.14
CA LYS A 61 -14.49 -6.66 2.98
C LYS A 61 -13.88 -6.69 4.38
N GLN A 62 -13.75 -7.88 4.98
CA GLN A 62 -13.19 -8.05 6.32
C GLN A 62 -11.71 -7.68 6.37
N ALA A 63 -10.93 -8.00 5.33
CA ALA A 63 -9.52 -7.63 5.24
C ALA A 63 -9.33 -6.10 5.21
N VAL A 64 -10.08 -5.41 4.36
CA VAL A 64 -10.09 -3.94 4.29
C VAL A 64 -10.55 -3.31 5.59
N HIS A 65 -11.64 -3.84 6.18
CA HIS A 65 -12.16 -3.31 7.42
C HIS A 65 -11.13 -3.47 8.55
N LYS A 66 -10.53 -4.66 8.70
CA LYS A 66 -9.48 -4.91 9.69
C LYS A 66 -8.27 -3.97 9.51
N LYS A 67 -7.86 -3.69 8.27
CA LYS A 67 -6.74 -2.79 7.96
C LYS A 67 -7.06 -1.32 8.29
N HIS A 68 -8.31 -0.87 8.10
CA HIS A 68 -8.67 0.55 8.15
C HIS A 68 -9.66 0.98 9.25
N SER A 69 -10.29 0.07 10.01
CA SER A 69 -11.36 0.40 10.97
C SER A 69 -10.89 0.74 12.40
N GLY A 70 -9.66 1.26 12.56
CA GLY A 70 -9.26 1.94 13.80
C GLY A 70 -8.43 1.16 14.82
N ARG A 71 -7.97 -0.07 14.55
CA ARG A 71 -6.94 -0.73 15.38
C ARG A 71 -6.13 -1.82 14.68
N GLY A 72 -5.80 -1.58 13.41
CA GLY A 72 -5.03 -2.48 12.56
C GLY A 72 -3.70 -1.90 12.12
N LEU A 73 -2.94 -1.27 13.03
CA LEU A 73 -1.49 -1.14 12.86
C LEU A 73 -0.91 -2.55 12.92
N SER A 74 -0.97 -3.28 11.81
CA SER A 74 -0.15 -4.45 11.58
C SER A 74 1.30 -3.99 11.46
N GLY A 75 1.95 -3.79 12.61
CA GLY A 75 3.39 -3.88 12.75
C GLY A 75 4.21 -2.75 12.15
N ARG A 76 4.25 -1.61 12.85
CA ARG A 76 5.51 -0.85 12.93
C ARG A 76 6.46 -1.73 13.74
N ARG A 77 7.23 -2.59 13.07
CA ARG A 77 8.38 -3.27 13.68
C ARG A 77 9.53 -2.26 13.71
N SER A 78 10.08 -2.13 14.92
CA SER A 78 11.23 -1.31 15.30
C SER A 78 12.45 -1.53 14.42
#